data_AF-A0A1I6VVH6-F1
#
_entry.id   AF-A0A1I6VVH6-F1
#
_cell.length_a   1.000
_cell.length_b   1.000
_cell.length_c   1.000
_cell.angle_alpha   90.00
_cell.angle_beta   90.00
_cell.angle_gamma   90.00
#
_symmetry.space_group_name_H-M   'P 1'
#
loop_
_entity.id
_entity.type
_entity.pdbx_description
1 polymer ?
#
loop_
_entity_poly.entity_id
_entity_poly.type
_entity_poly.pdbx_seq_one_letter_code
_entity_poly.pdbx_strand_id
1 'polypeptide(L)' 'MNRLLALIAFLAFSGFVLILIVKVPSPDLIVVAILTIGLVAWDLLTSSGGRRG' A
#
# COMPACT_ATOMS: atom_id res chain seq x y z
N MET A 1 14.98 -6.28 -7.04
CA MET A 1 14.43 -5.93 -5.72
C MET A 1 13.82 -7.20 -5.12
N ASN A 2 14.19 -7.56 -3.89
CA ASN A 2 13.64 -8.77 -3.26
C ASN A 2 12.12 -8.64 -3.09
N ARG A 3 11.35 -9.50 -3.76
CA ARG A 3 9.88 -9.54 -3.66
C ARG A 3 9.43 -9.73 -2.21
N LEU A 4 10.19 -10.48 -1.42
CA LEU A 4 9.97 -10.66 0.01
C LEU A 4 10.04 -9.34 0.78
N LEU A 5 11.04 -8.50 0.49
CA LEU A 5 11.21 -7.20 1.15
C LEU A 5 10.08 -6.23 0.76
N ALA A 6 9.65 -6.26 -0.50
CA ALA A 6 8.52 -5.46 -0.98
C ALA A 6 7.21 -5.85 -0.27
N LEU A 7 6.96 -7.14 -0.08
CA LEU A 7 5.80 -7.65 0.68
C LEU A 7 5.83 -7.19 2.14
N ILE A 8 6.98 -7.28 2.81
CA ILE A 8 7.14 -6.85 4.20
C ILE A 8 6.92 -5.33 4.32
N ALA A 9 7.49 -4.55 3.41
CA ALA A 9 7.30 -3.09 3.38
C ALA A 9 5.82 -2.72 3.16
N PHE A 10 5.14 -3.43 2.26
CA PHE A 10 3.71 -3.24 2.03
C PHE A 10 2.87 -3.57 3.26
N LEU A 11 3.13 -4.71 3.93
CA LEU A 11 2.42 -5.09 5.14
C LEU A 11 2.62 -4.05 6.26
N ALA A 12 3.86 -3.61 6.48
CA ALA A 12 4.18 -2.62 7.49
C ALA A 12 3.49 -1.27 7.22
N PHE A 13 3.55 -0.81 5.96
CA PHE A 13 2.89 0.42 5.54
C PHE A 13 1.37 0.34 5.67
N SER A 14 0.76 -0.74 5.16
CA SER A 14 -0.68 -0.94 5.23
C SER A 14 -1.17 -1.07 6.68
N GLY A 15 -0.41 -1.73 7.55
CA GLY A 15 -0.73 -1.82 8.98
C GLY A 15 -0.70 -0.46 9.67
N PHE A 16 0.31 0.36 9.37
CA PHE A 16 0.39 1.72 9.90
C PHE A 16 -0.80 2.59 9.45
N VAL A 17 -1.12 2.57 8.16
CA VAL A 17 -2.25 3.34 7.62
C VAL A 17 -3.57 2.88 8.23
N LEU A 18 -3.76 1.57 8.42
CA LEU A 18 -4.94 1.02 9.08
C LEU A 18 -5.09 1.54 10.52
N ILE A 19 -3.99 1.59 11.28
CA ILE A 19 -4.00 2.14 12.65
C ILE A 19 -4.40 3.61 12.63
N LEU A 20 -3.89 4.41 11.68
CA LEU A 20 -4.26 5.82 11.55
C LEU A 20 -5.76 6.00 11.27
N ILE A 21 -6.33 5.21 10.37
CA ILE A 21 -7.77 5.25 10.06
C ILE A 21 -8.61 4.95 11.31
N VAL A 22 -8.22 3.94 12.08
CA VAL A 22 -8.97 3.51 13.27
C VAL A 22 -8.81 4.52 14.42
N LYS A 23 -7.61 5.07 14.62
CA LYS A 23 -7.31 5.93 15.77
C LYS A 23 -7.67 7.39 15.53
N VAL A 24 -7.57 7.85 14.29
CA VAL A 24 -7.83 9.23 13.87
C VAL A 24 -8.80 9.19 12.67
N PRO A 25 -10.08 8.86 12.89
CA PRO A 25 -11.06 8.73 11.81
C PRO A 25 -11.42 10.11 11.26
N SER A 26 -10.62 10.59 10.32
CA SER A 26 -10.89 11.79 9.53
C SER A 26 -11.26 11.38 8.11
N PRO A 27 -12.31 11.96 7.52
CA PRO A 27 -12.81 11.55 6.20
C PRO A 27 -11.76 11.75 5.09
N ASP A 28 -10.96 12.80 5.17
CA ASP A 28 -9.82 13.05 4.27
C ASP A 28 -8.77 11.93 4.33
N LEU A 29 -8.38 11.52 5.55
CA LEU A 29 -7.40 10.46 5.78
C LEU A 29 -7.89 9.11 5.22
N ILE A 30 -9.17 8.79 5.38
CA ILE A 30 -9.77 7.57 4.85
C ILE A 30 -9.70 7.56 3.31
N VAL A 31 -10.07 8.68 2.67
CA VAL A 31 -10.07 8.79 1.21
C VAL A 31 -8.64 8.65 0.66
N VAL A 32 -7.68 9.36 1.24
CA VAL A 32 -6.27 9.30 0.81
C VAL A 32 -5.69 7.91 1.06
N ALA A 33 -6.01 7.28 2.19
CA ALA A 33 -5.56 5.94 2.51
C ALA A 33 -6.06 4.89 1.52
N ILE A 34 -7.36 4.91 1.18
CA ILE A 34 -7.96 3.99 0.21
C ILE A 34 -7.31 4.18 -1.17
N LEU A 35 -7.14 5.43 -1.62
CA LEU A 35 -6.46 5.73 -2.88
C LEU A 35 -5.03 5.21 -2.89
N THR A 36 -4.28 5.45 -1.82
CA THR A 36 -2.87 5.03 -1.72
C THR A 36 -2.74 3.52 -1.74
N ILE A 37 -3.54 2.80 -0.93
CA ILE A 37 -3.54 1.33 -0.90
C ILE A 37 -3.97 0.75 -2.25
N GLY A 38 -4.98 1.34 -2.90
CA GLY A 38 -5.44 0.93 -4.22
C GLY A 38 -4.38 1.11 -5.30
N LEU A 39 -3.69 2.24 -5.32
CA LEU A 39 -2.59 2.51 -6.26
C LEU A 39 -1.39 1.59 -6.01
N VAL A 40 -1.05 1.31 -4.75
CA VAL A 40 0.04 0.38 -4.44
C VAL A 40 -0.33 -1.06 -4.81
N ALA A 41 -1.57 -1.49 -4.56
CA ALA A 41 -2.04 -2.79 -5.02
C ALA A 41 -2.01 -2.90 -6.55
N TRP A 42 -2.41 -1.83 -7.26
CA TRP A 42 -2.32 -1.73 -8.71
C TRP A 42 -0.88 -1.80 -9.21
N ASP A 43 0.04 -1.07 -8.58
CA ASP A 43 1.46 -1.10 -8.90
C ASP A 43 2.05 -2.50 -8.65
N LEU A 44 1.70 -3.19 -7.57
CA LEU A 44 2.15 -4.55 -7.30
C LEU A 44 1.63 -5.56 -8.34
N LEU A 45 0.37 -5.43 -8.77
CA LEU A 45 -0.22 -6.28 -9.81
C LEU A 45 0.42 -6.01 -11.19
N THR A 46 0.62 -4.73 -11.54
CA THR A 46 1.23 -4.31 -12.81
C THR A 46 2.74 -4.59 -12.85
N SER A 47 3.48 -4.24 -11.80
CA SER A 47 4.92 -4.47 -11.69
C SER A 47 5.29 -5.96 -11.59
N SER A 48 4.34 -6.84 -11.25
CA SER A 48 4.55 -8.30 -11.34
C SER A 48 4.63 -8.82 -12.78
N GLY A 49 4.21 -8.02 -13.77
CA GLY A 49 4.19 -8.40 -15.20
C GLY A 49 5.35 -7.91 -16.07
N GLY A 50 6.26 -7.05 -15.61
CA GLY A 50 7.23 -6.45 -16.54
C GLY A 50 8.41 -5.71 -15.95
N ARG A 51 9.51 -6.44 -15.70
CA ARG A 51 10.88 -5.97 -15.97
C ARG A 51 11.71 -7.12 -16.51
N ARG A 52 11.58 -7.38 -17.82
CA ARG A 52 12.73 -7.68 -18.68
C ARG A 52 13.24 -6.32 -19.15
N GLY A 53 14.28 -5.82 -18.51
CA GLY A 53 14.97 -4.57 -18.81
C GLY A 53 16.32 -4.64 -18.13
#